data_AF-A0A1Q7Y443-F1
#
_entry.id   AF-A0A1Q7Y443-F1
#
_cell.length_a   1.000
_cell.length_b   1.000
_cell.length_c   1.000
_cell.angle_alpha   90.00
_cell.angle_beta   90.00
_cell.angle_gamma   90.00
#
_symmetry.space_group_name_H-M   'P 1'
#
loop_
_entity.id
_entity.type
_entity.pdbx_description
1 polymer ?
#
loop_
_entity_poly.entity_id
_entity_poly.type
_entity_poly.pdbx_seq_one_letter_code
_entity_poly.pdbx_strand_id
1 'polypeptide(L)' 'MARPAPDLVLVSHDAVQGLGMGAMELMAIAAEPALLDAVGPTPGDRVRLAVRATGERLVLLRIERIP' A
#
# COMPACT_ATOMS: atom_id res chain seq x y z
N MET A 1 5.92 4.47 4.57
CA MET A 1 4.49 4.14 4.80
C MET A 1 3.93 5.02 5.91
N ALA A 2 2.65 5.40 5.86
CA ALA A 2 1.92 6.02 6.98
C ALA A 2 0.48 5.49 7.04
N ARG A 3 -0.18 5.53 8.21
CA ARG A 3 -1.56 5.03 8.42
C ARG A 3 -2.47 6.17 8.92
N PRO A 4 -3.02 7.00 8.02
CA PRO A 4 -3.89 8.12 8.40
C PRO A 4 -5.28 7.69 8.90
N ALA A 5 -5.73 6.48 8.58
CA ALA A 5 -7.00 5.90 9.03
C ALA A 5 -6.87 4.37 9.17
N PRO A 6 -7.78 3.69 9.91
CA PRO A 6 -7.71 2.23 10.10
C PRO A 6 -7.67 1.43 8.79
N ASP A 7 -8.35 1.91 7.76
CA ASP A 7 -8.56 1.29 6.45
C ASP A 7 -7.74 1.94 5.32
N LEU A 8 -6.81 2.84 5.64
CA LEU A 8 -6.05 3.61 4.66
C LEU A 8 -4.56 3.59 4.96
N VAL A 9 -3.78 3.31 3.92
CA VAL A 9 -2.33 3.36 3.96
C VAL A 9 -1.80 4.33 2.92
N LEU A 10 -0.83 5.15 3.32
CA LEU A 10 -0.01 5.93 2.41
C LEU A 10 1.32 5.23 2.18
N VAL A 11 1.68 5.00 0.93
CA VAL A 11 2.97 4.44 0.54
C VAL A 11 3.71 5.31 -0.46
N SER A 12 5.02 5.44 -0.27
CA SER A 12 5.93 5.81 -1.33
C SER A 12 6.25 4.54 -2.11
N HIS A 13 6.12 4.58 -3.43
CA HIS A 13 6.34 3.39 -4.25
C HIS A 13 7.28 3.69 -5.41
N ASP A 14 8.10 2.70 -5.75
CA ASP A 14 8.84 2.67 -7.00
C ASP A 14 7.87 2.62 -8.20
N ALA A 15 8.37 2.87 -9.41
CA ALA A 15 7.53 2.81 -10.60
C ALA A 15 6.78 1.45 -10.72
N VAL A 16 5.45 1.49 -10.80
CA VAL A 16 4.60 0.31 -10.93
C VAL A 16 4.18 0.17 -12.39
N GLN A 17 4.99 -0.52 -13.18
CA GLN A 17 4.76 -0.68 -14.63
C GLN A 17 3.39 -1.29 -14.95
N GLY A 18 2.93 -2.26 -14.15
CA GLY A 18 1.63 -2.92 -14.35
C GLY A 18 0.40 -2.02 -14.17
N LEU A 19 0.59 -0.81 -13.61
CA LEU A 19 -0.45 0.20 -13.46
C LEU A 19 -0.15 1.47 -14.28
N GLY A 20 0.93 1.48 -15.08
CA GLY A 20 1.38 2.67 -15.80
C GLY A 20 1.82 3.84 -14.91
N MET A 21 2.18 3.56 -13.65
CA MET A 21 2.52 4.57 -12.64
C MET A 21 4.04 4.77 -12.54
N GLY A 22 4.50 6.03 -12.59
CA GLY A 22 5.89 6.39 -12.31
C GLY A 22 6.24 6.28 -10.83
N ALA A 23 7.52 6.43 -10.47
CA ALA A 23 7.90 6.56 -9.07
C ALA A 23 7.26 7.84 -8.49
N MET A 24 6.52 7.70 -7.40
CA MET A 24 5.80 8.81 -6.77
C MET A 24 6.08 8.86 -5.27
N GLU A 25 6.02 10.07 -4.70
CA GLU A 25 6.32 10.28 -3.29
C GLU A 25 5.28 9.64 -2.36
N LEU A 26 3.98 9.70 -2.66
CA LEU A 26 2.92 9.17 -1.79
C LEU A 26 1.66 8.77 -2.59
N MET A 27 1.14 7.57 -2.29
CA MET A 27 -0.09 7.01 -2.85
C MET A 27 -0.97 6.41 -1.76
N ALA A 28 -2.27 6.65 -1.86
CA ALA A 28 -3.27 6.13 -0.95
C ALA A 28 -3.81 4.78 -1.43
N ILE A 29 -3.78 3.78 -0.54
CA ILE A 29 -4.27 2.44 -0.78
C ILE A 29 -5.30 2.11 0.30
N ALA A 30 -6.52 1.83 -0.12
CA ALA A 30 -7.57 1.32 0.74
C ALA A 30 -7.25 -0.13 1.12
N ALA A 31 -7.38 -0.48 2.38
CA ALA A 31 -7.02 -1.78 2.90
C ALA A 31 -8.00 -2.23 3.96
N GLU A 32 -8.28 -3.54 3.99
CA GLU A 32 -8.98 -4.14 5.12
C GLU A 32 -8.08 -4.06 6.36
N PRO A 33 -8.55 -3.51 7.50
CA PRO A 33 -7.72 -3.33 8.70
C PRO A 33 -7.02 -4.61 9.15
N ALA A 34 -7.72 -5.75 9.08
CA ALA A 34 -7.18 -7.05 9.46
C ALA A 34 -5.93 -7.48 8.66
N LEU A 35 -5.81 -7.08 7.38
CA LEU A 35 -4.62 -7.36 6.57
C LEU A 35 -3.41 -6.57 7.06
N LEU A 36 -3.63 -5.32 7.46
CA LEU A 36 -2.59 -4.46 7.99
C LEU A 36 -2.17 -4.90 9.38
N ASP A 37 -3.14 -5.23 10.24
CA ASP A 37 -2.88 -5.61 11.63
C ASP A 37 -2.12 -6.93 11.72
N ALA A 38 -2.38 -7.87 10.81
CA ALA A 38 -1.64 -9.14 10.73
C ALA A 38 -0.15 -8.93 10.40
N VAL A 39 0.17 -7.93 9.58
CA VAL A 39 1.57 -7.60 9.25
C VAL A 39 2.16 -6.63 10.26
N GLY A 40 1.38 -5.71 10.84
CA GLY A 40 1.82 -4.66 11.75
C GLY A 40 2.89 -3.71 11.21
N PRO A 41 2.79 -3.22 9.95
CA PRO A 41 3.82 -2.39 9.36
C PRO A 41 3.89 -0.99 9.99
N THR A 42 5.08 -0.42 10.10
CA THR A 42 5.32 0.90 10.69
C THR A 42 5.89 1.88 9.65
N PRO A 43 5.85 3.20 9.91
CA PRO A 43 6.52 4.16 9.06
C PRO A 43 8.02 3.88 8.94
N GLY A 44 8.51 3.81 7.70
CA GLY A 44 9.89 3.42 7.38
C GLY A 44 10.02 1.99 6.90
N ASP A 45 9.06 1.12 7.19
CA ASP A 45 9.08 -0.26 6.71
C ASP A 45 9.01 -0.32 5.18
N ARG A 46 9.84 -1.20 4.63
CA ARG A 46 9.73 -1.63 3.25
C ARG A 46 8.76 -2.81 3.19
N VAL A 47 7.79 -2.70 2.30
CA VAL A 47 6.73 -3.71 2.13
C VAL A 47 6.51 -4.01 0.66
N ARG A 48 6.15 -5.25 0.36
CA ARG A 48 5.64 -5.65 -0.94
C ARG A 48 4.12 -5.67 -0.87
N LEU A 49 3.48 -4.97 -1.79
CA LEU A 49 2.03 -4.85 -1.87
C LEU A 49 1.51 -5.48 -3.17
N ALA A 50 0.47 -6.28 -3.07
CA ALA A 50 -0.38 -6.61 -4.21
C ALA A 50 -1.64 -5.74 -4.14
N VAL A 51 -1.87 -4.95 -5.17
CA VAL A 51 -3.00 -4.02 -5.25
C VAL A 51 -3.82 -4.27 -6.50
N ARG A 52 -5.09 -3.87 -6.45
CA ARG A 52 -5.98 -3.84 -7.62
C ARG A 52 -6.63 -2.47 -7.73
N ALA A 53 -6.59 -1.90 -8.93
CA ALA A 53 -7.38 -0.72 -9.26
C ALA A 53 -8.86 -1.08 -9.36
N THR A 54 -9.72 -0.30 -8.71
CA THR A 54 -11.18 -0.42 -8.75
C THR A 54 -11.75 0.98 -8.88
N GLY A 55 -12.04 1.38 -10.13
CA GLY A 55 -12.33 2.78 -10.45
C GLY A 55 -11.12 3.67 -10.11
N GLU A 56 -11.36 4.70 -9.30
CA GLU A 56 -10.33 5.64 -8.86
C GLU A 56 -9.57 5.19 -7.60
N ARG A 57 -9.89 4.01 -7.05
CA ARG A 57 -9.27 3.51 -5.81
C ARG A 57 -8.30 2.38 -6.09
N LEU A 58 -7.22 2.33 -5.32
CA LEU A 58 -6.38 1.14 -5.19
C LEU A 58 -6.78 0.39 -3.93
N VAL A 59 -7.11 -0.89 -4.10
CA VAL A 59 -7.48 -1.78 -3.00
C VAL A 59 -6.36 -2.78 -2.75
N LEU A 60 -5.95 -2.91 -1.50
CA LEU A 60 -4.96 -3.86 -1.05
C LEU A 60 -5.52 -5.29 -1.11
N LEU A 61 -4.81 -6.18 -1.79
CA LEU A 61 -5.11 -7.61 -1.82
C LEU A 61 -4.18 -8.40 -0.90
N ARG A 62 -2.92 -7.99 -0.80
CA ARG A 62 -1.89 -8.65 0.01
C ARG A 62 -0.79 -7.67 0.40
N ILE A 63 -0.24 -7.86 1.59
CA ILE A 63 0.91 -7.13 2.11
C ILE A 63 1.90 -8.11 2.74
N GLU A 64 3.19 -7.87 2.51
CA GLU A 64 4.30 -8.62 3.10
C GLU A 64 5.42 -7.64 3.47
N ARG A 65 6.07 -7.83 4.64
CA ARG A 65 7.32 -7.12 4.93
C ARG A 65 8.45 -7.71 4.11
N ILE A 66 9.31 -6.85 3.61
CA ILE A 66 10.56 -7.24 2.95
C ILE A 66 11.75 -6.86 3.85
N PRO A 67 12.83 -7.67 3.87
CA PRO A 67 14.05 -7.36 4.62
C PRO A 67 14.71 -6.04 4.21
#